data_AF-A0AAD4CGL6-F1
#
_entry.id   AF-A0AAD4CGL6-F1
#
_cell.length_a   1.000
_cell.length_b   1.000
_cell.length_c   1.000
_cell.angle_alpha   90.00
_cell.angle_beta   90.00
_cell.angle_gamma   90.00
#
_symmetry.space_group_name_H-M   'P 1'
#
loop_
_entity.id
_entity.type
_entity.pdbx_description
1 polymer ?
#
loop_
_entity_poly.entity_id
_entity_poly.type
_entity_poly.pdbx_seq_one_letter_code
_entity_poly.pdbx_strand_id
1 'polypeptide(L)'
;MPDSGAQKTNPFDILLADCHDHPTEIQGQYDTHRSRRNALYKAKLLSDDFPGWQADEILYKLHRQSTNGIKNGEGRFQDHRNQLNLYARPPQHIRELVAEIQQKIQDVAPSIWFTPQDYLHMTTLEIASSRTPEDVEKLVSQLQRSGVLSDLVDYIFTHPTRLVKPVVSFDATAMALSFVPSAGEKTDVSQSGSACDDTYTYHHLRRDLFDRVAGTGIVMNPRYIAPSAHITIARFITQEGFQTKGADGKSTVDRESVAALVETIEQINADIQKKYWAQGGGVVAVKGEWRVGQEKGLELSTGASWYGGGEGILFGRAYDRLDLPRQETINDQQIRDPAKSVKMVNVPKTRRTYCKSKECHKHTQHKVTQYKAGKASLFAQGKRRYDRKQSGYGGQTKPVFHKKAKTTKKVVLRLECTACKAKKQLALKRCKHFELGGDKKTKGAALVF
;
A
#
# COMPACT_ATOMS: atom_id res chain seq x y z
N MET A 1 -31.74 -17.78 29.07
CA MET A 1 -31.73 -17.26 27.68
C MET A 1 -30.64 -16.20 27.62
N PRO A 2 -29.46 -16.48 27.03
CA PRO A 2 -28.46 -15.44 26.86
C PRO A 2 -28.90 -14.53 25.71
N ASP A 3 -28.97 -13.24 26.01
CA ASP A 3 -29.32 -12.13 25.13
C ASP A 3 -28.43 -12.18 23.88
N SER A 4 -29.03 -12.46 22.72
CA SER A 4 -28.37 -12.37 21.42
C SER A 4 -28.07 -10.90 21.16
N GLY A 5 -26.89 -10.45 21.59
CA GLY A 5 -26.41 -9.08 21.42
C GLY A 5 -26.23 -8.72 19.95
N ALA A 6 -27.34 -8.43 19.27
CA ALA A 6 -27.34 -7.82 17.95
C ALA A 6 -26.70 -6.42 18.08
N GLN A 7 -25.69 -6.17 17.26
CA GLN A 7 -25.10 -4.85 17.11
C GLN A 7 -26.16 -3.91 16.49
N LYS A 8 -26.81 -3.10 17.33
CA LYS A 8 -28.08 -2.43 16.96
C LYS A 8 -27.98 -1.31 15.92
N THR A 9 -26.79 -0.76 15.64
CA THR A 9 -26.65 0.33 14.66
C THR A 9 -25.23 0.44 14.11
N ASN A 10 -25.09 0.67 12.80
CA ASN A 10 -23.79 0.97 12.17
C ASN A 10 -23.40 2.42 12.46
N PRO A 11 -22.24 2.68 13.09
CA PRO A 11 -21.84 4.04 13.46
C PRO A 11 -21.54 4.94 12.26
N PHE A 12 -21.30 4.38 11.07
CA PHE A 12 -21.06 5.14 9.85
C PHE A 12 -22.35 5.64 9.20
N ASP A 13 -23.52 5.07 9.51
CA ASP A 13 -24.80 5.56 8.98
C ASP A 13 -25.15 6.95 9.53
N ILE A 14 -24.71 7.28 10.74
CA ILE A 14 -25.03 8.56 11.41
C ILE A 14 -24.55 9.73 10.55
N LEU A 15 -23.31 9.68 10.05
CA LEU A 15 -22.77 10.76 9.23
C LEU A 15 -23.48 10.86 7.88
N LEU A 16 -23.82 9.73 7.25
CA LEU A 16 -24.52 9.72 5.97
C LEU A 16 -25.92 10.33 6.11
N ALA A 17 -26.63 9.98 7.19
CA ALA A 17 -27.93 10.56 7.51
C ALA A 17 -27.84 12.07 7.76
N ASP A 18 -26.88 12.51 8.58
CA ASP A 18 -26.66 13.93 8.89
C ASP A 18 -26.28 14.77 7.65
N CYS A 19 -25.66 14.12 6.65
CA CYS A 19 -25.24 14.75 5.40
C CYS A 19 -26.20 14.51 4.23
N HIS A 20 -27.38 13.91 4.48
CA HIS A 20 -28.38 13.58 3.44
C HIS A 20 -27.79 12.79 2.26
N ASP A 21 -26.79 11.96 2.52
CA ASP A 21 -26.04 11.20 1.50
C ASP A 21 -25.33 12.07 0.44
N HIS A 22 -25.19 13.38 0.68
CA HIS A 22 -24.58 14.30 -0.27
C HIS A 22 -23.04 14.34 -0.16
N PRO A 23 -22.29 14.03 -1.24
CA PRO A 23 -20.83 13.96 -1.20
C PRO A 23 -20.15 15.24 -0.71
N THR A 24 -20.69 16.41 -1.06
CA THR A 24 -20.15 17.71 -0.65
C THR A 24 -20.33 17.95 0.85
N GLU A 25 -21.45 17.55 1.43
CA GLU A 25 -21.70 17.64 2.88
C GLU A 25 -20.80 16.67 3.65
N ILE A 26 -20.69 15.43 3.16
CA ILE A 26 -19.78 14.41 3.73
C ILE A 26 -18.33 14.91 3.70
N GLN A 27 -17.87 15.44 2.56
CA GLN A 27 -16.54 16.02 2.45
C GLN A 27 -16.34 17.18 3.44
N GLY A 28 -17.34 18.06 3.58
CA GLY A 28 -17.33 19.18 4.53
C GLY A 28 -17.19 18.74 5.98
N GLN A 29 -17.83 17.63 6.38
CA GLN A 29 -17.68 17.07 7.73
C GLN A 29 -16.27 16.52 7.98
N TYR A 30 -15.69 15.80 7.00
CA TYR A 30 -14.30 15.35 7.07
C TYR A 30 -13.33 16.52 7.21
N ASP A 31 -13.54 17.58 6.43
CA ASP A 31 -12.69 18.77 6.44
C ASP A 31 -12.82 19.56 7.75
N THR A 32 -14.05 19.73 8.24
CA THR A 32 -14.33 20.38 9.52
C THR A 32 -13.69 19.61 10.67
N HIS A 33 -13.83 18.28 10.68
CA HIS A 33 -13.26 17.42 11.71
C HIS A 33 -11.73 17.56 11.80
N ARG A 34 -11.02 17.38 10.68
CA ARG A 34 -9.55 17.49 10.67
C ARG A 34 -9.06 18.91 10.96
N SER A 35 -9.74 19.93 10.47
CA SER A 35 -9.37 21.34 10.69
C SER A 35 -9.53 21.75 12.15
N ARG A 36 -10.67 21.40 12.78
CA ARG A 36 -10.88 21.62 14.23
C ARG A 36 -9.85 20.88 15.07
N ARG A 37 -9.54 19.63 14.72
CA ARG A 37 -8.55 18.83 15.42
C ARG A 37 -7.16 19.45 15.34
N ASN A 38 -6.73 19.87 14.15
CA ASN A 38 -5.44 20.52 13.95
C ASN A 38 -5.35 21.84 14.70
N ALA A 39 -6.40 22.68 14.66
CA ALA A 39 -6.43 23.93 15.41
C ALA A 39 -6.35 23.69 16.93
N LEU A 40 -7.11 22.72 17.44
CA LEU A 40 -7.10 22.34 18.85
C LEU A 40 -5.71 21.88 19.31
N TYR A 41 -5.08 20.97 18.56
CA TYR A 41 -3.78 20.44 18.95
C TYR A 41 -2.64 21.43 18.70
N LYS A 42 -2.73 22.30 17.68
CA LYS A 42 -1.82 23.43 17.54
C LYS A 42 -1.82 24.29 18.80
N ALA A 43 -3.01 24.70 19.27
CA ALA A 43 -3.13 25.51 20.48
C ALA A 43 -2.62 24.78 21.73
N LYS A 44 -2.91 23.48 21.87
CA LYS A 44 -2.43 22.68 23.01
C LYS A 44 -0.92 22.49 23.02
N LEU A 45 -0.30 22.24 21.87
CA LEU A 45 1.14 22.01 21.77
C LEU A 45 1.96 23.28 21.98
N LEU A 46 1.42 24.43 21.56
CA LEU A 46 2.04 25.74 21.77
C LEU A 46 1.69 26.36 23.13
N SER A 47 0.86 25.70 23.94
CA SER A 47 0.51 26.17 25.28
C SER A 47 1.69 26.06 26.23
N ASP A 48 1.77 27.00 27.17
CA ASP A 48 2.75 26.98 28.25
C ASP A 48 2.63 25.73 29.14
N ASP A 49 1.43 25.16 29.23
CA ASP A 49 1.09 23.99 30.03
C ASP A 49 1.32 22.65 29.30
N PHE A 50 1.90 22.66 28.09
CA PHE A 50 2.16 21.42 27.35
C PHE A 50 3.15 20.52 28.12
N PRO A 51 2.74 19.32 28.58
CA PRO A 51 3.58 18.48 29.44
C PRO A 51 4.68 17.72 28.68
N GLY A 52 4.72 17.84 27.35
CA GLY A 52 5.57 17.05 26.47
C GLY A 52 4.79 15.98 25.70
N TRP A 53 5.50 15.26 24.85
CA TRP A 53 4.89 14.28 23.94
C TRP A 53 4.33 13.07 24.67
N GLN A 54 3.30 12.46 24.14
CA GLN A 54 2.79 11.18 24.61
C GLN A 54 3.55 10.07 23.87
N ALA A 55 4.71 9.69 24.41
CA ALA A 55 5.62 8.74 23.78
C ALA A 55 5.01 7.31 23.70
N ASP A 56 5.10 6.70 22.53
CA ASP A 56 4.65 5.33 22.29
C ASP A 56 5.67 4.31 22.84
N GLU A 57 5.45 3.85 24.07
CA GLU A 57 6.37 2.94 24.77
C GLU A 57 6.60 1.60 24.05
N ILE A 58 5.56 1.05 23.42
CA ILE A 58 5.64 -0.23 22.72
C ILE A 58 6.52 -0.04 21.49
N LEU A 59 6.25 1.02 20.72
CA LEU A 59 7.05 1.33 19.54
C LEU A 59 8.50 1.67 19.91
N TYR A 60 8.73 2.40 21.00
CA TYR A 60 10.06 2.70 21.50
C TYR A 60 10.85 1.41 21.79
N LYS A 61 10.25 0.44 22.50
CA LYS A 61 10.89 -0.85 22.80
C LYS A 61 11.20 -1.64 21.52
N LEU A 62 10.26 -1.71 20.57
CA LEU A 62 10.45 -2.36 19.28
C LEU A 62 11.56 -1.69 18.46
N HIS A 63 11.55 -0.36 18.39
CA HIS A 63 12.53 0.41 17.63
C HIS A 63 13.93 0.26 18.22
N ARG A 64 14.09 0.45 19.53
CA ARG A 64 15.36 0.28 20.23
C ARG A 64 15.95 -1.12 20.06
N GLN A 65 15.11 -2.16 20.12
CA GLN A 65 15.55 -3.53 19.86
C GLN A 65 16.04 -3.72 18.41
N SER A 66 15.37 -3.09 17.44
CA SER A 66 15.75 -3.16 16.03
C SER A 66 17.03 -2.41 15.70
N THR A 67 17.32 -1.30 16.39
CA THR A 67 18.48 -0.44 16.12
C THR A 67 19.72 -0.84 16.93
N ASN A 68 19.54 -1.18 18.21
CA ASN A 68 20.65 -1.38 19.15
C ASN A 68 20.93 -2.86 19.46
N GLY A 69 20.14 -3.77 18.88
CA GLY A 69 20.19 -5.19 19.18
C GLY A 69 19.59 -5.53 20.56
N ILE A 70 19.55 -6.83 20.87
CA ILE A 70 19.11 -7.32 22.17
C ILE A 70 20.33 -7.35 23.09
N LYS A 71 20.27 -6.69 24.25
CA LYS A 71 21.35 -6.77 25.25
C LYS A 71 21.41 -8.18 25.85
N ASN A 72 22.62 -8.64 26.19
CA ASN A 72 22.82 -9.94 26.81
C ASN A 72 21.96 -10.08 28.09
N GLY A 73 21.04 -11.05 28.09
CA GLY A 73 20.14 -11.34 29.21
C GLY A 73 18.74 -10.69 29.12
N GLU A 74 18.49 -9.76 28.19
CA GLU A 74 17.14 -9.22 27.95
C GLU A 74 16.37 -10.13 26.98
N GLY A 75 15.12 -10.47 27.32
CA GLY A 75 14.23 -11.20 26.42
C GLY A 75 13.78 -10.33 25.24
N ARG A 76 13.44 -10.97 24.11
CA ARG A 76 12.90 -10.26 22.94
C ARG A 76 11.54 -9.64 23.29
N PHE A 77 11.41 -8.32 23.18
CA PHE A 77 10.12 -7.65 23.32
C PHE A 77 9.24 -7.93 22.10
N GLN A 78 7.98 -8.29 22.36
CA GLN A 78 6.96 -8.55 21.36
C GLN A 78 5.73 -7.67 21.66
N ASP A 79 5.17 -7.05 20.61
CA ASP A 79 3.88 -6.37 20.75
C ASP A 79 2.80 -7.41 21.00
N HIS A 80 2.13 -7.30 22.14
CA HIS A 80 1.08 -8.21 22.59
C HIS A 80 -0.29 -7.85 21.99
N ARG A 81 -0.42 -6.68 21.35
CA ARG A 81 -1.69 -6.20 20.80
C ARG A 81 -1.90 -6.79 19.41
N ASN A 82 -2.68 -7.86 19.33
CA ASN A 82 -3.11 -8.40 18.04
C ASN A 82 -4.36 -7.71 17.57
N GLN A 83 -4.44 -7.47 16.26
CA GLN A 83 -5.56 -6.80 15.61
C GLN A 83 -6.05 -7.60 14.42
N LEU A 84 -7.26 -7.30 13.98
CA LEU A 84 -7.84 -7.77 12.72
C LEU A 84 -8.45 -6.57 12.01
N ASN A 85 -7.86 -6.16 10.89
CA ASN A 85 -8.19 -4.91 10.22
C ASN A 85 -8.24 -5.06 8.70
N LEU A 86 -9.06 -4.24 8.05
CA LEU A 86 -9.00 -4.01 6.61
C LEU A 86 -8.17 -2.76 6.32
N TYR A 87 -7.07 -2.94 5.62
CA TYR A 87 -6.12 -1.91 5.25
C TYR A 87 -6.23 -1.53 3.77
N ALA A 88 -6.13 -0.23 3.49
CA ALA A 88 -5.82 0.30 2.18
C ALA A 88 -4.36 0.75 2.16
N ARG A 89 -3.55 0.18 1.25
CA ARG A 89 -2.15 0.59 1.09
C ARG A 89 -2.06 1.75 0.10
N PRO A 90 -1.29 2.81 0.40
CA PRO A 90 -1.15 3.94 -0.52
C PRO A 90 -0.37 3.56 -1.79
N PRO A 91 -0.76 4.09 -2.96
CA PRO A 91 -0.04 3.91 -4.22
C PRO A 91 1.28 4.68 -4.20
N GLN A 92 2.13 4.41 -5.20
CA GLN A 92 3.51 4.93 -5.23
C GLN A 92 3.59 6.45 -5.08
N HIS A 93 2.74 7.22 -5.76
CA HIS A 93 2.82 8.69 -5.72
C HIS A 93 2.45 9.28 -4.35
N ILE A 94 1.57 8.62 -3.59
CA ILE A 94 1.25 9.02 -2.21
C ILE A 94 2.40 8.65 -1.27
N ARG A 95 3.03 7.50 -1.48
CA ARG A 95 4.23 7.08 -0.73
C ARG A 95 5.39 8.06 -0.93
N GLU A 96 5.59 8.53 -2.16
CA GLU A 96 6.56 9.58 -2.49
C GLU A 96 6.22 10.90 -1.79
N LEU A 97 4.95 11.33 -1.79
CA LEU A 97 4.51 12.52 -1.05
C LEU A 97 4.80 12.38 0.45
N VAL A 98 4.50 11.22 1.05
CA VAL A 98 4.83 10.95 2.45
C VAL A 98 6.33 11.03 2.70
N ALA A 99 7.16 10.46 1.81
CA ALA A 99 8.62 10.53 1.94
C ALA A 99 9.14 11.98 1.91
N GLU A 100 8.61 12.81 1.00
CA GLU A 100 8.94 14.24 0.91
C GLU A 100 8.56 14.98 2.21
N ILE A 101 7.40 14.68 2.79
CA ILE A 101 6.94 15.26 4.06
C ILE A 101 7.82 14.80 5.23
N GLN A 102 8.09 13.50 5.33
CA GLN A 102 8.92 12.91 6.39
C GLN A 102 10.33 13.52 6.39
N GLN A 103 10.92 13.73 5.21
CA GLN A 103 12.24 14.35 5.11
C GLN A 103 12.25 15.77 5.69
N LYS A 104 11.26 16.61 5.32
CA LYS A 104 11.16 17.98 5.85
C LYS A 104 10.97 18.02 7.37
N ILE A 105 10.20 17.08 7.92
CA ILE A 105 9.99 16.99 9.37
C ILE A 105 11.26 16.47 10.07
N GLN A 106 11.98 15.53 9.45
CA GLN A 106 13.22 14.97 10.00
C GLN A 106 14.30 16.04 10.20
N ASP A 107 14.34 17.06 9.34
CA ASP A 107 15.32 18.15 9.42
C ASP A 107 15.17 18.98 10.72
N VAL A 108 13.94 19.07 11.27
CA VAL A 108 13.66 19.81 12.53
C VAL A 108 13.42 18.89 13.72
N ALA A 109 13.13 17.61 13.49
CA ALA A 109 12.75 16.66 14.53
C ALA A 109 13.34 15.25 14.26
N PRO A 110 14.67 15.07 14.40
CA PRO A 110 15.37 13.86 13.97
C PRO A 110 15.10 12.64 14.86
N SER A 111 14.63 12.84 16.09
CA SER A 111 14.35 11.79 17.09
C SER A 111 12.96 11.13 16.92
N ILE A 112 12.10 11.68 16.06
CA ILE A 112 10.77 11.14 15.79
C ILE A 112 10.89 9.84 15.00
N TRP A 113 10.05 8.86 15.33
CA TRP A 113 9.96 7.65 14.52
C TRP A 113 9.12 7.92 13.27
N PHE A 114 9.73 7.78 12.10
CA PHE A 114 9.03 7.88 10.82
C PHE A 114 8.51 6.51 10.37
N THR A 115 7.25 6.47 9.96
CA THR A 115 6.62 5.22 9.48
C THR A 115 7.33 4.75 8.20
N PRO A 116 7.89 3.53 8.17
CA PRO A 116 8.55 3.01 6.99
C PRO A 116 7.61 2.95 5.79
N GLN A 117 8.16 3.15 4.60
CA GLN A 117 7.39 3.23 3.36
C GLN A 117 6.56 1.96 3.06
N ASP A 118 7.02 0.79 3.48
CA ASP A 118 6.29 -0.48 3.30
C ASP A 118 5.23 -0.72 4.40
N TYR A 119 5.26 0.08 5.46
CA TYR A 119 4.34 0.00 6.60
C TYR A 119 3.17 0.97 6.47
N LEU A 120 3.27 1.97 5.60
CA LEU A 120 2.19 2.93 5.34
C LEU A 120 0.88 2.19 4.97
N HIS A 121 -0.19 2.57 5.65
CA HIS A 121 -1.55 2.06 5.43
C HIS A 121 -2.57 3.06 5.98
N MET A 122 -3.80 2.97 5.47
CA MET A 122 -5.00 3.56 6.05
C MET A 122 -5.91 2.43 6.52
N THR A 123 -6.32 2.47 7.78
CA THR A 123 -7.31 1.52 8.31
C THR A 123 -8.70 1.91 7.82
N THR A 124 -9.25 1.09 6.91
CA THR A 124 -10.59 1.32 6.36
C THR A 124 -11.66 0.85 7.34
N LEU A 125 -11.43 -0.32 7.96
CA LEU A 125 -12.28 -0.88 9.01
C LEU A 125 -11.41 -1.59 10.06
N GLU A 126 -11.64 -1.26 11.33
CA GLU A 126 -11.06 -1.97 12.47
C GLU A 126 -12.09 -3.01 12.96
N ILE A 127 -11.83 -4.29 12.73
CA ILE A 127 -12.74 -5.37 13.13
C ILE A 127 -12.48 -5.75 14.59
N ALA A 128 -11.21 -5.86 14.97
CA ALA A 128 -10.79 -6.11 16.35
C ALA A 128 -9.46 -5.43 16.66
N SER A 129 -9.33 -4.87 17.86
CA SER A 129 -8.10 -4.27 18.36
C SER A 129 -7.69 -4.87 19.71
N SER A 130 -6.38 -5.04 19.92
CA SER A 130 -5.76 -5.43 21.18
C SER A 130 -6.35 -6.71 21.77
N ARG A 131 -6.46 -7.76 20.95
CA ARG A 131 -6.94 -9.09 21.33
C ARG A 131 -5.78 -10.08 21.49
N THR A 132 -6.08 -11.23 22.09
CA THR A 132 -5.15 -12.37 22.09
C THR A 132 -5.09 -13.00 20.68
N PRO A 133 -3.99 -13.70 20.33
CA PRO A 133 -3.89 -14.40 19.05
C PRO A 133 -5.05 -15.38 18.81
N GLU A 134 -5.47 -16.11 19.84
CA GLU A 134 -6.53 -17.12 19.75
C GLU A 134 -7.88 -16.49 19.44
N ASP A 135 -8.17 -15.32 20.03
CA ASP A 135 -9.42 -14.62 19.76
C ASP A 135 -9.45 -14.03 18.34
N VAL A 136 -8.30 -13.54 17.85
CA VAL A 136 -8.19 -13.09 16.46
C VAL A 136 -8.36 -14.26 15.48
N GLU A 137 -7.75 -15.41 15.76
CA GLU A 137 -7.89 -16.61 14.93
C GLU A 137 -9.34 -17.11 14.84
N LYS A 138 -10.08 -17.04 15.96
CA LYS A 138 -11.53 -17.34 15.97
C LYS A 138 -12.32 -16.42 15.03
N LEU A 139 -12.04 -15.11 15.08
CA LEU A 139 -12.70 -14.13 14.21
C LEU A 139 -12.35 -14.35 12.73
N VAL A 140 -11.08 -14.61 12.42
CA VAL A 140 -10.63 -14.94 11.06
C VAL A 140 -11.35 -16.19 10.56
N SER A 141 -11.42 -17.23 11.39
CA SER A 141 -12.11 -18.49 11.04
C SER A 141 -13.60 -18.28 10.83
N GLN A 142 -14.25 -17.41 11.61
CA GLN A 142 -15.67 -17.06 11.42
C GLN A 142 -15.89 -16.35 10.09
N LEU A 143 -15.06 -15.36 9.75
CA LEU A 143 -15.11 -14.68 8.46
C LEU A 143 -14.87 -15.65 7.29
N GLN A 144 -13.90 -16.57 7.43
CA GLN A 144 -13.64 -17.60 6.42
C GLN A 144 -14.87 -18.49 6.20
N ARG A 145 -15.49 -18.99 7.28
CA ARG A 145 -16.69 -19.83 7.20
C ARG A 145 -17.90 -19.13 6.60
N SER A 146 -18.01 -17.81 6.78
CA SER A 146 -19.10 -17.02 6.19
C SER A 146 -18.98 -16.83 4.67
N GLY A 147 -17.78 -17.03 4.10
CA GLY A 147 -17.52 -16.78 2.68
C GLY A 147 -17.38 -15.31 2.29
N VAL A 148 -17.57 -14.36 3.22
CA VAL A 148 -17.57 -12.91 2.93
C VAL A 148 -16.19 -12.35 2.60
N LEU A 149 -15.11 -13.07 2.91
CA LEU A 149 -13.75 -12.55 2.83
C LEU A 149 -13.34 -12.03 1.44
N SER A 150 -13.65 -12.78 0.39
CA SER A 150 -13.34 -12.37 -0.98
C SER A 150 -14.12 -11.12 -1.38
N ASP A 151 -15.38 -11.05 -0.97
CA ASP A 151 -16.25 -9.90 -1.22
C ASP A 151 -15.72 -8.65 -0.50
N LEU A 152 -15.32 -8.76 0.77
CA LEU A 152 -14.74 -7.65 1.55
C LEU A 152 -13.50 -7.06 0.88
N VAL A 153 -12.52 -7.90 0.51
CA VAL A 153 -11.25 -7.39 0.00
C VAL A 153 -11.38 -6.85 -1.43
N ASP A 154 -12.30 -7.39 -2.22
CA ASP A 154 -12.57 -6.97 -3.60
C ASP A 154 -13.64 -5.89 -3.68
N TYR A 155 -14.27 -5.50 -2.57
CA TYR A 155 -15.41 -4.58 -2.57
C TYR A 155 -15.10 -3.24 -3.24
N ILE A 156 -13.87 -2.78 -3.02
CA ILE A 156 -13.35 -1.56 -3.63
C ILE A 156 -13.30 -1.62 -5.15
N PHE A 157 -13.29 -2.81 -5.77
CA PHE A 157 -13.22 -3.02 -7.21
C PHE A 157 -14.54 -2.65 -7.91
N THR A 158 -15.67 -2.91 -7.26
CA THR A 158 -17.01 -2.56 -7.75
C THR A 158 -17.47 -1.19 -7.26
N HIS A 159 -16.88 -0.69 -6.17
CA HIS A 159 -17.23 0.59 -5.54
C HIS A 159 -15.99 1.48 -5.40
N PRO A 160 -15.40 1.96 -6.50
CA PRO A 160 -14.21 2.81 -6.44
C PRO A 160 -14.49 4.07 -5.62
N THR A 161 -13.54 4.44 -4.76
CA THR A 161 -13.61 5.70 -3.99
C THR A 161 -12.32 6.49 -4.15
N ARG A 162 -12.45 7.81 -4.07
CA ARG A 162 -11.35 8.74 -4.21
C ARG A 162 -11.20 9.60 -2.97
N LEU A 163 -9.96 9.86 -2.62
CA LEU A 163 -9.53 10.70 -1.52
C LEU A 163 -8.68 11.85 -2.10
N VAL A 164 -8.95 13.07 -1.65
CA VAL A 164 -8.33 14.29 -2.19
C VAL A 164 -7.92 15.23 -1.05
N LYS A 165 -7.34 16.38 -1.44
CA LYS A 165 -6.97 17.48 -0.54
C LYS A 165 -6.14 17.01 0.67
N PRO A 166 -4.96 16.37 0.45
CA PRO A 166 -4.11 15.92 1.55
C PRO A 166 -3.74 17.07 2.51
N VAL A 167 -3.64 16.76 3.80
CA VAL A 167 -3.20 17.65 4.90
C VAL A 167 -2.48 16.83 5.95
N VAL A 168 -1.36 17.31 6.46
CA VAL A 168 -0.69 16.76 7.64
C VAL A 168 -1.47 17.18 8.89
N SER A 169 -2.04 16.20 9.58
CA SER A 169 -2.69 16.34 10.88
C SER A 169 -1.76 15.83 11.97
N PHE A 170 -1.82 16.44 13.16
CA PHE A 170 -0.90 16.12 14.26
C PHE A 170 -1.55 16.29 15.63
N ASP A 171 -1.00 15.59 16.61
CA ASP A 171 -1.31 15.72 18.03
C ASP A 171 -0.06 15.38 18.87
N ALA A 172 -0.23 15.25 20.20
CA ALA A 172 0.88 14.94 21.11
C ALA A 172 1.44 13.51 20.95
N THR A 173 0.79 12.62 20.19
CA THR A 173 1.17 11.21 20.02
C THR A 173 1.82 10.95 18.65
N ALA A 174 1.28 11.57 17.59
CA ALA A 174 1.61 11.17 16.23
C ALA A 174 1.29 12.26 15.19
N MET A 175 1.77 12.02 13.97
CA MET A 175 1.46 12.78 12.76
C MET A 175 0.88 11.84 11.71
N ALA A 176 -0.11 12.33 10.96
CA ALA A 176 -0.79 11.57 9.93
C ALA A 176 -1.10 12.43 8.70
N LEU A 177 -0.85 11.89 7.50
CA LEU A 177 -1.33 12.47 6.26
C LEU A 177 -2.81 12.11 6.09
N SER A 178 -3.68 13.11 6.18
CA SER A 178 -5.13 12.99 6.17
C SER A 178 -5.73 13.50 4.86
N PHE A 179 -6.78 12.86 4.39
CA PHE A 179 -7.50 13.18 3.17
C PHE A 179 -8.99 13.38 3.46
N VAL A 180 -9.72 13.93 2.49
CA VAL A 180 -11.19 13.95 2.49
C VAL A 180 -11.74 13.16 1.30
N PRO A 181 -12.95 12.59 1.39
CA PRO A 181 -13.60 11.96 0.24
C PRO A 181 -13.79 12.97 -0.89
N SER A 182 -13.56 12.55 -2.13
CA SER A 182 -13.86 13.36 -3.32
C SER A 182 -15.37 13.65 -3.42
N ALA A 183 -15.72 14.84 -3.89
CA ALA A 183 -17.08 15.35 -4.03
C ALA A 183 -17.26 16.09 -5.37
N GLY A 184 -16.75 15.51 -6.45
CA GLY A 184 -16.82 16.06 -7.82
C GLY A 184 -15.56 16.77 -8.30
N GLU A 185 -14.44 16.69 -7.56
CA GLU A 185 -13.19 17.27 -8.01
C GLU A 185 -12.71 16.67 -9.36
N LYS A 186 -12.39 17.56 -10.30
CA LYS A 186 -11.80 17.22 -11.60
C LYS A 186 -10.33 16.87 -11.43
N THR A 187 -9.85 15.89 -12.18
CA THR A 187 -8.47 15.36 -12.05
C THR A 187 -7.79 15.25 -13.41
N ASP A 188 -6.46 15.24 -13.47
CA ASP A 188 -5.74 15.19 -14.76
C ASP A 188 -6.12 13.94 -15.57
N VAL A 189 -6.55 12.89 -14.87
CA VAL A 189 -7.01 11.62 -15.44
C VAL A 189 -8.48 11.69 -15.89
N SER A 190 -9.29 12.62 -15.36
CA SER A 190 -10.70 12.77 -15.72
C SER A 190 -10.94 13.27 -17.16
N GLN A 191 -9.90 13.79 -17.84
CA GLN A 191 -9.97 14.12 -19.26
C GLN A 191 -10.00 12.88 -20.18
N SER A 192 -9.69 11.67 -19.68
CA SER A 192 -9.65 10.44 -20.48
C SER A 192 -10.89 9.53 -20.35
N GLY A 193 -12.04 10.07 -19.90
CA GLY A 193 -13.35 9.45 -20.14
C GLY A 193 -13.82 8.36 -19.16
N SER A 194 -13.20 8.21 -17.99
CA SER A 194 -13.76 7.38 -16.91
C SER A 194 -13.91 8.20 -15.64
N ALA A 195 -15.10 8.79 -15.48
CA ALA A 195 -15.51 9.38 -14.23
C ALA A 195 -15.67 8.27 -13.19
N CYS A 196 -14.95 8.36 -12.07
CA CYS A 196 -15.43 7.76 -10.84
C CYS A 196 -16.64 8.61 -10.46
N ASP A 197 -17.81 8.00 -10.32
CA ASP A 197 -18.95 8.71 -9.76
C ASP A 197 -18.65 8.96 -8.27
N ASP A 198 -18.53 10.23 -7.88
CA ASP A 198 -18.19 10.62 -6.51
C ASP A 198 -19.45 10.62 -5.60
N THR A 199 -20.61 10.19 -6.11
CA THR A 199 -21.80 9.87 -5.28
C THR A 199 -21.44 8.85 -4.21
N TYR A 200 -20.72 7.78 -4.59
CA TYR A 200 -20.20 6.79 -3.66
C TYR A 200 -18.86 7.24 -3.07
N THR A 201 -18.92 7.87 -1.90
CA THR A 201 -17.73 8.36 -1.16
C THR A 201 -17.00 7.27 -0.37
N TYR A 202 -15.77 7.55 0.08
CA TYR A 202 -15.04 6.71 1.04
C TYR A 202 -15.82 6.43 2.34
N HIS A 203 -16.74 7.30 2.75
CA HIS A 203 -17.54 7.03 3.95
C HIS A 203 -18.53 5.89 3.73
N HIS A 204 -19.17 5.83 2.55
CA HIS A 204 -20.03 4.70 2.16
C HIS A 204 -19.25 3.38 2.14
N LEU A 205 -18.00 3.41 1.65
CA LEU A 205 -17.13 2.23 1.70
C LEU A 205 -16.98 1.69 3.12
N ARG A 206 -16.76 2.57 4.10
CA ARG A 206 -16.60 2.15 5.50
C ARG A 206 -17.90 1.58 6.06
N ARG A 207 -19.04 2.24 5.75
CA ARG A 207 -20.38 1.78 6.13
C ARG A 207 -20.65 0.38 5.59
N ASP A 208 -20.47 0.17 4.30
CA ASP A 208 -20.77 -1.12 3.65
C ASP A 208 -19.83 -2.24 4.14
N LEU A 209 -18.53 -1.95 4.30
CA LEU A 209 -17.59 -2.94 4.84
C LEU A 209 -17.95 -3.32 6.28
N PHE A 210 -18.42 -2.36 7.07
CA PHE A 210 -18.93 -2.63 8.41
C PHE A 210 -20.15 -3.55 8.35
N ASP A 211 -21.17 -3.23 7.56
CA ASP A 211 -22.40 -4.03 7.47
C ASP A 211 -22.11 -5.47 7.04
N ARG A 212 -21.16 -5.64 6.11
CA ARG A 212 -20.73 -6.96 5.63
C ARG A 212 -20.10 -7.81 6.73
N VAL A 213 -19.27 -7.21 7.59
CA VAL A 213 -18.66 -7.92 8.73
C VAL A 213 -19.69 -8.14 9.84
N ALA A 214 -20.52 -7.14 10.14
CA ALA A 214 -21.58 -7.26 11.14
C ALA A 214 -22.60 -8.36 10.75
N GLY A 215 -22.90 -8.48 9.45
CA GLY A 215 -23.78 -9.51 8.89
C GLY A 215 -23.28 -10.95 9.09
N THR A 216 -22.00 -11.16 9.43
CA THR A 216 -21.49 -12.49 9.82
C THR A 216 -21.71 -12.82 11.30
N GLY A 217 -22.39 -11.95 12.05
CA GLY A 217 -22.60 -12.06 13.49
C GLY A 217 -21.37 -11.65 14.33
N ILE A 218 -20.39 -10.98 13.74
CA ILE A 218 -19.24 -10.44 14.48
C ILE A 218 -19.64 -9.10 15.06
N VAL A 219 -19.57 -8.99 16.39
CA VAL A 219 -19.77 -7.71 17.08
C VAL A 219 -18.48 -6.90 17.05
N MET A 220 -18.48 -5.80 16.31
CA MET A 220 -17.35 -4.90 16.20
C MET A 220 -17.46 -3.74 17.20
N ASN A 221 -16.33 -3.21 17.67
CA ASN A 221 -16.32 -1.95 18.42
C ASN A 221 -15.16 -1.09 17.90
N PRO A 222 -15.30 -0.52 16.68
CA PRO A 222 -14.23 0.22 16.06
C PRO A 222 -13.94 1.48 16.86
N ARG A 223 -12.66 1.72 17.19
CA ARG A 223 -12.25 2.93 17.95
C ARG A 223 -12.32 4.20 17.11
N TYR A 224 -12.20 4.05 15.79
CA TYR A 224 -12.16 5.14 14.83
C TYR A 224 -13.48 5.22 14.06
N ILE A 225 -14.54 5.74 14.68
CA ILE A 225 -15.81 6.02 14.00
C ILE A 225 -15.87 7.41 13.36
N ALA A 226 -14.97 8.31 13.78
CA ALA A 226 -14.92 9.68 13.27
C ALA A 226 -14.70 9.74 11.74
N PRO A 227 -15.16 10.83 11.08
CA PRO A 227 -14.91 11.09 9.66
C PRO A 227 -13.42 11.36 9.41
N SER A 228 -12.67 10.28 9.20
CA SER A 228 -11.22 10.33 9.04
C SER A 228 -10.75 9.34 7.98
N ALA A 229 -9.84 9.79 7.12
CA ALA A 229 -9.13 9.00 6.13
C ALA A 229 -7.66 9.39 6.20
N HIS A 230 -6.84 8.64 6.95
CA HIS A 230 -5.47 9.06 7.23
C HIS A 230 -4.47 7.90 7.21
N ILE A 231 -3.22 8.25 6.93
CA ILE A 231 -2.05 7.38 7.01
C ILE A 231 -1.18 7.93 8.13
N THR A 232 -0.81 7.13 9.12
CA THR A 232 0.20 7.54 10.11
C THR A 232 1.55 7.65 9.42
N ILE A 233 2.23 8.79 9.57
CA ILE A 233 3.53 9.06 8.93
C ILE A 233 4.65 9.23 9.95
N ALA A 234 4.35 9.61 11.19
CA ALA A 234 5.32 9.76 12.25
C ALA A 234 4.69 9.50 13.63
N ARG A 235 5.48 9.05 14.60
CA ARG A 235 5.09 8.85 16.01
C ARG A 235 6.18 9.36 16.94
N PHE A 236 5.77 10.02 18.02
CA PHE A 236 6.68 10.36 19.10
C PHE A 236 6.97 9.11 19.92
N ILE A 237 8.24 8.75 20.02
CA ILE A 237 8.70 7.57 20.80
C ILE A 237 9.64 7.96 21.95
N THR A 238 10.10 9.21 21.97
CA THR A 238 10.95 9.80 23.01
C THR A 238 10.62 11.30 23.14
N GLN A 239 11.20 11.94 24.15
CA GLN A 239 11.19 13.41 24.31
C GLN A 239 12.46 14.08 23.75
N GLU A 240 13.36 13.28 23.16
CA GLU A 240 14.67 13.74 22.72
C GLU A 240 14.53 14.81 21.64
N GLY A 241 15.33 15.87 21.70
CA GLY A 241 15.23 17.02 20.79
C GLY A 241 14.09 18.00 21.11
N PHE A 242 13.29 17.74 22.15
CA PHE A 242 12.20 18.64 22.59
C PHE A 242 12.25 18.94 24.09
N GLN A 243 13.40 18.70 24.72
CA GLN A 243 13.61 18.99 26.12
C GLN A 243 14.94 19.71 26.34
N THR A 244 14.90 20.75 27.16
CA THR A 244 16.08 21.45 27.69
C THR A 244 16.32 21.01 29.12
N LYS A 245 17.60 20.85 29.49
CA LYS A 245 17.99 20.60 30.89
C LYS A 245 18.23 21.93 31.59
N GLY A 246 17.47 22.18 32.66
CA GLY A 246 17.72 23.31 33.54
C GLY A 246 18.99 23.14 34.37
N ALA A 247 19.44 24.24 35.00
CA ALA A 247 20.58 24.23 35.91
C ALA A 247 20.37 23.34 37.16
N ASP A 248 19.11 23.03 37.48
CA ASP A 248 18.65 22.11 38.52
C ASP A 248 18.66 20.63 38.07
N GLY A 249 19.05 20.35 36.83
CA GLY A 249 19.02 19.01 36.23
C GLY A 249 17.63 18.53 35.81
N LYS A 250 16.57 19.33 36.01
CA LYS A 250 15.21 18.97 35.62
C LYS A 250 15.03 19.20 34.12
N SER A 251 14.44 18.23 33.44
CA SER A 251 14.11 18.35 32.01
C SER A 251 12.79 19.08 31.87
N THR A 252 12.79 20.14 31.06
CA THR A 252 11.63 20.98 30.73
C THR A 252 11.39 20.92 29.23
N VAL A 253 10.15 21.11 28.78
CA VAL A 253 9.84 21.11 27.35
C VAL A 253 10.50 22.31 26.69
N ASP A 254 11.24 22.04 25.61
CA ASP A 254 11.80 23.07 24.76
C ASP A 254 10.73 23.63 23.83
N ARG A 255 10.17 24.78 24.21
CA ARG A 255 9.07 25.43 23.49
C ARG A 255 9.50 25.94 22.11
N GLU A 256 10.77 26.30 21.93
CA GLU A 256 11.27 26.75 20.62
C GLU A 256 11.28 25.59 19.62
N SER A 257 11.78 24.43 20.05
CA SER A 257 11.77 23.21 19.21
C SER A 257 10.35 22.73 18.90
N VAL A 258 9.42 22.80 19.86
CA VAL A 258 8.00 22.48 19.62
C VAL A 258 7.38 23.46 18.61
N ALA A 259 7.63 24.77 18.76
CA ALA A 259 7.12 25.79 17.87
C ALA A 259 7.66 25.62 16.44
N ALA A 260 8.96 25.37 16.29
CA ALA A 260 9.62 25.13 15.00
C ALA A 260 9.02 23.92 14.26
N LEU A 261 8.71 22.85 14.99
CA LEU A 261 8.04 21.69 14.41
C LEU A 261 6.62 22.04 13.92
N VAL A 262 5.84 22.74 14.74
CA VAL A 262 4.47 23.16 14.38
C VAL A 262 4.49 24.07 13.15
N GLU A 263 5.38 25.07 13.13
CA GLU A 263 5.56 25.98 11.99
C GLU A 263 5.95 25.22 10.71
N THR A 264 6.87 24.26 10.81
CA THR A 264 7.27 23.41 9.70
C THR A 264 6.08 22.62 9.13
N ILE A 265 5.22 22.07 9.99
CA ILE A 265 4.00 21.37 9.55
C ILE A 265 3.02 22.32 8.86
N GLU A 266 2.85 23.54 9.36
CA GLU A 266 2.00 24.54 8.73
C GLU A 266 2.51 24.95 7.35
N GLN A 267 3.82 25.15 7.21
CA GLN A 267 4.43 25.44 5.91
C GLN A 267 4.27 24.27 4.93
N ILE A 268 4.42 23.02 5.40
CA ILE A 268 4.15 21.82 4.60
C ILE A 268 2.68 21.80 4.14
N ASN A 269 1.74 22.11 5.02
CA ASN A 269 0.33 22.14 4.69
C ASN A 269 0.00 23.25 3.67
N ALA A 270 0.57 24.44 3.82
CA ALA A 270 0.42 25.52 2.86
C ALA A 270 0.99 25.13 1.48
N ASP A 271 2.15 24.48 1.43
CA ASP A 271 2.76 23.97 0.20
C ASP A 271 1.88 22.91 -0.46
N ILE A 272 1.37 21.95 0.31
CA ILE A 272 0.49 20.88 -0.17
C ILE A 272 -0.80 21.47 -0.74
N GLN A 273 -1.42 22.40 -0.02
CA GLN A 273 -2.63 23.07 -0.47
C GLN A 273 -2.39 23.82 -1.78
N LYS A 274 -1.30 24.60 -1.86
CA LYS A 274 -0.95 25.35 -3.07
C LYS A 274 -0.70 24.45 -4.28
N LYS A 275 -0.04 23.30 -4.08
CA LYS A 275 0.38 22.41 -5.18
C LYS A 275 -0.70 21.43 -5.62
N TYR A 276 -1.50 20.93 -4.68
CA TYR A 276 -2.31 19.74 -4.90
C TYR A 276 -3.81 19.97 -4.75
N TRP A 277 -4.24 21.11 -4.22
CA TRP A 277 -5.66 21.45 -4.20
C TRP A 277 -6.02 22.19 -5.49
N ALA A 278 -7.18 21.88 -6.05
CA ALA A 278 -7.71 22.58 -7.21
C ALA A 278 -7.95 24.07 -6.85
N GLN A 279 -7.15 24.98 -7.41
CA GLN A 279 -7.41 26.41 -7.30
C GLN A 279 -8.49 26.81 -8.31
N GLY A 280 -9.55 27.49 -7.86
CA GLY A 280 -10.54 28.15 -8.74
C GLY A 280 -11.23 27.24 -9.78
N GLY A 281 -11.58 26.00 -9.42
CA GLY A 281 -12.20 25.04 -10.36
C GLY A 281 -11.22 24.33 -11.30
N GLY A 282 -9.92 24.47 -11.05
CA GLY A 282 -8.84 23.78 -11.76
C GLY A 282 -8.77 22.27 -11.48
N VAL A 283 -7.77 21.63 -12.08
CA VAL A 283 -7.58 20.17 -12.03
C VAL A 283 -6.72 19.77 -10.84
N VAL A 284 -7.16 18.77 -10.06
CA VAL A 284 -6.37 18.18 -8.98
C VAL A 284 -5.20 17.41 -9.59
N ALA A 285 -3.98 17.80 -9.20
CA ALA A 285 -2.76 17.13 -9.60
C ALA A 285 -2.75 15.68 -9.09
N VAL A 286 -2.34 14.73 -9.94
CA VAL A 286 -2.33 13.28 -9.64
C VAL A 286 -1.64 12.94 -8.31
N LYS A 287 -0.60 13.69 -7.93
CA LYS A 287 0.13 13.48 -6.66
C LYS A 287 -0.73 13.72 -5.39
N GLY A 288 -1.84 14.47 -5.50
CA GLY A 288 -2.75 14.79 -4.39
C GLY A 288 -4.02 13.94 -4.35
N GLU A 289 -4.25 13.09 -5.34
CA GLU A 289 -5.42 12.20 -5.42
C GLU A 289 -5.01 10.79 -5.02
N TRP A 290 -5.77 10.15 -4.13
CA TRP A 290 -5.63 8.74 -3.83
C TRP A 290 -6.92 7.99 -4.19
N ARG A 291 -6.85 7.12 -5.20
CA ARG A 291 -7.88 6.12 -5.45
C ARG A 291 -7.68 4.94 -4.51
N VAL A 292 -8.61 4.72 -3.59
CA VAL A 292 -8.52 3.62 -2.63
C VAL A 292 -8.55 2.30 -3.41
N GLY A 293 -7.63 1.38 -3.13
CA GLY A 293 -7.47 0.14 -3.91
C GLY A 293 -6.56 0.23 -5.15
N GLN A 294 -5.98 1.41 -5.44
CA GLN A 294 -5.00 1.57 -6.52
C GLN A 294 -3.70 0.81 -6.23
N GLU A 295 -3.15 0.11 -7.23
CA GLU A 295 -1.96 -0.77 -7.14
C GLU A 295 -2.11 -2.00 -6.22
N LYS A 296 -2.83 -1.87 -5.10
CA LYS A 296 -3.19 -2.94 -4.17
C LYS A 296 -4.62 -2.72 -3.71
N GLY A 297 -5.46 -3.75 -3.81
CA GLY A 297 -6.80 -3.75 -3.22
C GLY A 297 -6.76 -3.72 -1.69
N LEU A 298 -7.91 -3.92 -1.05
CA LEU A 298 -7.95 -3.99 0.41
C LEU A 298 -7.20 -5.23 0.90
N GLU A 299 -6.52 -5.08 2.03
CA GLU A 299 -5.71 -6.12 2.67
C GLU A 299 -6.35 -6.45 4.02
N LEU A 300 -6.75 -7.70 4.21
CA LEU A 300 -7.11 -8.19 5.53
C LEU A 300 -5.81 -8.53 6.28
N SER A 301 -5.52 -7.77 7.33
CA SER A 301 -4.30 -7.90 8.12
C SER A 301 -4.58 -8.36 9.54
N THR A 302 -3.75 -9.27 10.05
CA THR A 302 -3.84 -9.83 11.40
C THR A 302 -2.52 -9.70 12.18
N GLY A 303 -2.57 -10.02 13.48
CA GLY A 303 -1.42 -10.07 14.38
C GLY A 303 -1.02 -8.68 14.89
N ALA A 304 0.26 -8.52 15.24
CA ALA A 304 0.85 -7.25 15.70
C ALA A 304 0.96 -6.20 14.58
N SER A 305 -0.18 -5.83 14.00
CA SER A 305 -0.29 -5.03 12.78
C SER A 305 -0.42 -3.52 13.02
N TRP A 306 -0.38 -3.07 14.28
CA TRP A 306 -0.62 -1.66 14.68
C TRP A 306 0.26 -0.65 13.93
N TYR A 307 1.51 -1.00 13.65
CA TYR A 307 2.45 -0.13 12.92
C TYR A 307 2.59 -0.50 11.44
N GLY A 308 1.77 -1.42 10.92
CA GLY A 308 1.77 -1.84 9.52
C GLY A 308 2.54 -3.11 9.18
N GLY A 309 3.22 -3.74 10.16
CA GLY A 309 4.07 -4.93 9.99
C GLY A 309 3.40 -6.29 10.21
N GLY A 310 2.08 -6.34 10.40
CA GLY A 310 1.34 -7.58 10.63
C GLY A 310 1.26 -8.52 9.41
N GLU A 311 0.49 -9.60 9.54
CA GLU A 311 0.37 -10.63 8.51
C GLU A 311 -0.84 -10.37 7.61
N GLY A 312 -0.61 -10.23 6.30
CA GLY A 312 -1.68 -10.12 5.32
C GLY A 312 -2.29 -11.48 5.01
N ILE A 313 -3.52 -11.73 5.46
CA ILE A 313 -4.28 -12.97 5.24
C ILE A 313 -4.74 -13.04 3.79
N LEU A 314 -5.34 -11.95 3.30
CA LEU A 314 -5.95 -11.90 1.99
C LEU A 314 -5.79 -10.52 1.37
N PHE A 315 -5.56 -10.50 0.05
CA PHE A 315 -5.38 -9.30 -0.73
C PHE A 315 -6.40 -9.23 -1.85
N GLY A 316 -7.15 -8.14 -1.88
CA GLY A 316 -8.10 -7.83 -2.93
C GLY A 316 -7.46 -7.48 -4.27
N ARG A 317 -8.28 -7.46 -5.31
CA ARG A 317 -7.91 -7.02 -6.65
C ARG A 317 -7.52 -5.54 -6.63
N ALA A 318 -6.42 -5.24 -7.32
CA ALA A 318 -5.95 -3.88 -7.51
C ALA A 318 -6.53 -3.28 -8.80
N TYR A 319 -6.73 -1.96 -8.80
CA TYR A 319 -6.84 -1.21 -10.05
C TYR A 319 -5.45 -1.08 -10.69
N ASP A 320 -5.28 -1.60 -11.90
CA ASP A 320 -4.11 -1.27 -12.73
C ASP A 320 -4.37 0.10 -13.40
N ARG A 321 -3.32 0.87 -13.69
CA ARG A 321 -3.43 2.24 -14.26
C ARG A 321 -4.15 2.30 -15.63
N LEU A 322 -4.52 1.14 -16.19
CA LEU A 322 -5.14 0.92 -17.50
C LEU A 322 -6.48 0.17 -17.43
N ASP A 323 -6.90 -0.30 -16.26
CA ASP A 323 -8.17 -1.03 -16.09
C ASP A 323 -9.29 -0.03 -15.79
N LEU A 324 -9.67 0.73 -16.82
CA LEU A 324 -10.97 1.40 -16.86
C LEU A 324 -12.03 0.37 -17.28
N PRO A 325 -13.25 0.42 -16.72
CA PRO A 325 -14.32 -0.46 -17.13
C PRO A 325 -14.72 -0.13 -18.58
N ARG A 326 -14.37 -1.02 -19.50
CA ARG A 326 -15.05 -1.08 -20.80
C ARG A 326 -16.49 -1.52 -20.51
N GLN A 327 -17.46 -0.71 -20.92
CA GLN A 327 -18.87 -1.04 -20.93
C GLN A 327 -19.09 -2.49 -21.35
N GLU A 328 -19.87 -3.19 -20.54
CA GLU A 328 -20.25 -4.58 -20.75
C GLU A 328 -20.93 -4.74 -22.12
N THR A 329 -20.36 -5.58 -22.97
CA THR A 329 -21.18 -6.34 -23.93
C THR A 329 -21.35 -7.74 -23.37
N ILE A 330 -22.60 -8.05 -23.08
CA ILE A 330 -23.17 -9.33 -22.67
C ILE A 330 -22.63 -10.45 -23.58
N ASN A 331 -21.65 -11.22 -23.09
CA ASN A 331 -21.39 -12.64 -23.34
C ASN A 331 -19.94 -13.00 -22.98
N ASP A 332 -19.67 -13.27 -21.71
CA ASP A 332 -18.65 -14.29 -21.37
C ASP A 332 -18.85 -14.79 -19.93
N GLN A 333 -19.92 -15.59 -19.74
CA GLN A 333 -19.97 -16.50 -18.59
C GLN A 333 -18.91 -17.59 -18.77
N GLN A 334 -17.68 -17.31 -18.36
CA GLN A 334 -16.72 -18.35 -17.98
C GLN A 334 -16.09 -18.02 -16.63
N ILE A 335 -16.66 -18.68 -15.63
CA ILE A 335 -16.16 -18.96 -14.28
C ILE A 335 -14.62 -19.03 -14.28
N ARG A 336 -13.97 -18.20 -13.44
CA ARG A 336 -12.54 -18.34 -13.14
C ARG A 336 -12.36 -18.47 -11.63
N ASP A 337 -12.10 -19.69 -11.20
CA ASP A 337 -11.96 -20.12 -9.81
C ASP A 337 -10.90 -19.36 -9.00
N PRO A 338 -11.11 -19.15 -7.68
CA PRO A 338 -10.25 -18.37 -6.79
C PRO A 338 -9.16 -19.21 -6.13
N ALA A 339 -8.36 -19.93 -6.93
CA ALA A 339 -7.06 -20.44 -6.49
C ALA A 339 -5.96 -19.64 -7.19
N LYS A 340 -5.28 -18.73 -6.47
CA LYS A 340 -3.99 -18.17 -6.93
C LYS A 340 -2.91 -19.26 -6.82
N SER A 341 -3.09 -20.31 -7.63
CA SER A 341 -2.00 -21.03 -8.27
C SER A 341 -1.02 -19.96 -8.79
N VAL A 342 0.22 -20.03 -8.34
CA VAL A 342 1.35 -19.33 -8.94
C VAL A 342 1.15 -19.38 -10.46
N LYS A 343 0.90 -18.23 -11.13
CA LYS A 343 0.57 -18.21 -12.56
C LYS A 343 1.71 -18.87 -13.35
N MET A 344 1.58 -20.17 -13.57
CA MET A 344 2.50 -21.00 -14.32
C MET A 344 2.36 -20.60 -15.77
N VAL A 345 3.42 -20.03 -16.35
CA VAL A 345 3.42 -19.59 -17.74
C VAL A 345 3.82 -20.76 -18.60
N ASN A 346 2.86 -21.33 -19.33
CA ASN A 346 3.09 -22.41 -20.29
C ASN A 346 3.09 -21.87 -21.72
N VAL A 347 4.14 -22.18 -22.48
CA VAL A 347 4.25 -21.85 -23.91
C VAL A 347 4.33 -23.12 -24.74
N PRO A 348 3.59 -23.25 -25.86
CA PRO A 348 3.66 -24.44 -26.70
C PRO A 348 5.04 -24.60 -27.34
N LYS A 349 5.47 -25.86 -27.53
CA LYS A 349 6.73 -26.22 -28.22
C LYS A 349 6.73 -25.83 -29.71
N THR A 350 5.57 -25.53 -30.28
CA THR A 350 5.44 -25.09 -31.67
C THR A 350 4.52 -23.87 -31.77
N ARG A 351 4.84 -22.94 -32.69
CA ARG A 351 4.07 -21.71 -32.89
C ARG A 351 4.11 -21.26 -34.34
N ARG A 352 2.97 -20.93 -34.94
CA ARG A 352 2.90 -20.29 -36.25
C ARG A 352 3.15 -18.78 -36.10
N THR A 353 4.14 -18.24 -36.80
CA THR A 353 4.52 -16.83 -36.72
C THR A 353 5.26 -16.39 -37.97
N TYR A 354 5.32 -15.09 -38.24
CA TYR A 354 5.99 -14.51 -39.41
C TYR A 354 7.49 -14.86 -39.43
N CYS A 355 7.97 -15.43 -40.53
CA CYS A 355 9.38 -15.67 -40.78
C CYS A 355 9.98 -14.53 -41.63
N LYS A 356 11.02 -13.87 -41.10
CA LYS A 356 11.71 -12.74 -41.77
C LYS A 356 12.79 -13.19 -42.77
N SER A 357 13.01 -14.49 -42.95
CA SER A 357 13.99 -14.99 -43.91
C SER A 357 13.57 -14.62 -45.33
N LYS A 358 14.56 -14.26 -46.17
CA LYS A 358 14.39 -13.95 -47.59
C LYS A 358 13.68 -15.07 -48.36
N GLU A 359 13.86 -16.31 -47.93
CA GLU A 359 13.26 -17.50 -48.54
C GLU A 359 11.79 -17.74 -48.15
N CYS A 360 11.31 -17.14 -47.06
CA CYS A 360 9.97 -17.42 -46.54
C CYS A 360 9.03 -16.23 -46.65
N HIS A 361 9.38 -15.08 -46.06
CA HIS A 361 8.55 -13.86 -45.98
C HIS A 361 7.05 -14.09 -45.68
N LYS A 362 6.72 -15.12 -44.90
CA LYS A 362 5.33 -15.54 -44.60
C LYS A 362 5.21 -16.18 -43.23
N HIS A 363 3.98 -16.44 -42.78
CA HIS A 363 3.70 -17.12 -41.52
C HIS A 363 3.92 -18.63 -41.62
N THR A 364 4.99 -19.12 -40.99
CA THR A 364 5.39 -20.54 -40.98
C THR A 364 5.39 -21.11 -39.57
N GLN A 365 5.42 -22.44 -39.46
CA GLN A 365 5.56 -23.13 -38.17
C GLN A 365 6.99 -22.95 -37.63
N HIS A 366 7.12 -22.63 -36.36
CA HIS A 366 8.41 -22.51 -35.68
C HIS A 366 8.48 -23.48 -34.49
N LYS A 367 9.65 -24.12 -34.33
CA LYS A 367 10.02 -24.85 -33.12
C LYS A 367 10.45 -23.83 -32.07
N VAL A 368 9.81 -23.88 -30.90
CA VAL A 368 10.06 -22.97 -29.78
C VAL A 368 11.01 -23.66 -28.82
N THR A 369 12.09 -22.97 -28.43
CA THR A 369 13.03 -23.42 -27.39
C THR A 369 13.35 -22.26 -26.45
N GLN A 370 13.74 -22.56 -25.21
CA GLN A 370 14.22 -21.52 -24.29
C GLN A 370 15.66 -21.12 -24.65
N TYR A 371 15.92 -19.82 -24.75
CA TYR A 371 17.28 -19.32 -24.92
C TYR A 371 18.10 -19.58 -23.65
N LYS A 372 19.32 -20.09 -23.84
CA LYS A 372 20.34 -20.20 -22.80
C LYS A 372 21.55 -19.38 -23.25
N ALA A 373 22.15 -18.64 -22.31
CA ALA A 373 23.40 -17.95 -22.57
C ALA A 373 24.50 -19.00 -22.84
N GLY A 374 25.30 -18.76 -23.88
CA GLY A 374 26.46 -19.60 -24.18
C GLY A 374 27.62 -19.35 -23.20
N LYS A 375 28.63 -20.23 -23.23
CA LYS A 375 29.89 -20.03 -22.50
C LYS A 375 30.56 -18.74 -22.99
N ALA A 376 31.03 -17.92 -22.06
CA ALA A 376 31.74 -16.70 -22.41
C ALA A 376 33.08 -17.01 -23.10
N SER A 377 33.36 -16.35 -24.23
CA SER A 377 34.62 -16.49 -24.96
C SER A 377 35.74 -15.72 -24.26
N LEU A 378 36.91 -16.35 -24.13
CA LEU A 378 38.11 -15.72 -23.56
C LEU A 378 38.79 -14.73 -24.52
N PHE A 379 38.60 -14.93 -25.83
CA PHE A 379 39.27 -14.14 -26.87
C PHE A 379 38.51 -12.85 -27.25
N ALA A 380 37.32 -12.65 -26.67
CA ALA A 380 36.57 -11.41 -26.84
C ALA A 380 37.42 -10.21 -26.39
N GLN A 381 37.42 -9.12 -27.16
CA GLN A 381 38.28 -7.96 -26.93
C GLN A 381 38.15 -7.41 -25.50
N GLY A 382 36.92 -7.36 -24.95
CA GLY A 382 36.67 -6.90 -23.58
C GLY A 382 37.29 -7.81 -22.51
N LYS A 383 37.27 -9.13 -22.72
CA LYS A 383 37.88 -10.11 -21.81
C LYS A 383 39.40 -10.05 -21.85
N ARG A 384 40.00 -10.04 -23.04
CA ARG A 384 41.47 -9.83 -23.22
C ARG A 384 41.95 -8.55 -22.54
N ARG A 385 41.22 -7.44 -22.71
CA ARG A 385 41.54 -6.15 -22.07
C ARG A 385 41.40 -6.22 -20.55
N TYR A 386 40.34 -6.86 -20.05
CA TYR A 386 40.12 -7.03 -18.61
C TYR A 386 41.24 -7.86 -17.98
N ASP A 387 41.60 -8.99 -18.59
CA ASP A 387 42.64 -9.89 -18.06
C ASP A 387 44.01 -9.20 -18.02
N ARG A 388 44.36 -8.46 -19.08
CA ARG A 388 45.58 -7.63 -19.10
C ARG A 388 45.57 -6.49 -18.07
N LYS A 389 44.38 -5.94 -17.76
CA LYS A 389 44.26 -4.90 -16.73
C LYS A 389 44.33 -5.51 -15.32
N GLN A 390 43.87 -6.74 -15.17
CA GLN A 390 43.78 -7.45 -13.89
C GLN A 390 45.08 -8.15 -13.50
N SER A 391 46.03 -8.32 -14.42
CA SER A 391 47.35 -8.90 -14.14
C SER A 391 48.25 -7.95 -13.34
N GLY A 392 49.05 -8.50 -12.42
CA GLY A 392 49.96 -7.74 -11.56
C GLY A 392 49.36 -7.43 -10.19
N TYR A 393 49.93 -6.44 -9.49
CA TYR A 393 49.49 -6.01 -8.16
C TYR A 393 48.44 -4.88 -8.26
N GLY A 394 47.61 -4.72 -7.21
CA GLY A 394 46.60 -3.65 -7.15
C GLY A 394 45.14 -4.11 -6.99
N GLY A 395 44.90 -5.42 -6.84
CA GLY A 395 43.57 -5.96 -6.51
C GLY A 395 42.56 -5.88 -7.64
N GLN A 396 41.27 -5.77 -7.30
CA GLN A 396 40.16 -5.81 -8.25
C GLN A 396 40.02 -4.50 -9.04
N THR A 397 40.25 -4.52 -10.36
CA THR A 397 40.36 -3.29 -11.18
C THR A 397 39.05 -2.80 -11.82
N LYS A 398 37.96 -3.57 -11.72
CA LYS A 398 36.63 -3.20 -12.23
C LYS A 398 35.54 -3.44 -11.19
N PRO A 399 34.50 -2.59 -11.15
CA PRO A 399 33.41 -2.73 -10.18
C PRO A 399 32.70 -4.08 -10.24
N VAL A 400 32.44 -4.66 -9.08
CA VAL A 400 31.61 -5.86 -8.92
C VAL A 400 30.24 -5.41 -8.40
N PHE A 401 29.16 -5.85 -9.06
CA PHE A 401 27.81 -5.41 -8.71
C PHE A 401 27.20 -6.28 -7.58
N HIS A 402 26.95 -5.68 -6.41
CA HIS A 402 26.41 -6.36 -5.22
C HIS A 402 24.90 -6.12 -4.97
N LYS A 403 24.33 -5.01 -5.44
CA LYS A 403 22.95 -4.58 -5.10
C LYS A 403 21.87 -5.20 -6.02
N LYS A 404 21.80 -6.54 -6.10
CA LYS A 404 20.82 -7.24 -6.97
C LYS A 404 19.38 -7.17 -6.41
N ALA A 405 18.55 -6.28 -6.96
CA ALA A 405 17.15 -6.13 -6.54
C ALA A 405 16.14 -7.04 -7.28
N LYS A 406 16.47 -7.56 -8.47
CA LYS A 406 15.51 -8.33 -9.29
C LYS A 406 15.59 -9.83 -8.99
N THR A 407 14.46 -10.43 -8.62
CA THR A 407 14.32 -11.87 -8.31
C THR A 407 14.03 -12.76 -9.52
N THR A 408 13.68 -12.17 -10.66
CA THR A 408 13.34 -12.89 -11.91
C THR A 408 14.18 -12.40 -13.10
N LYS A 409 14.14 -13.11 -14.21
CA LYS A 409 14.73 -12.72 -15.51
C LYS A 409 13.63 -12.68 -16.58
N LYS A 410 13.81 -11.90 -17.65
CA LYS A 410 12.95 -11.99 -18.83
C LYS A 410 13.29 -13.28 -19.57
N VAL A 411 12.31 -14.17 -19.76
CA VAL A 411 12.50 -15.39 -20.54
C VAL A 411 12.56 -15.02 -22.02
N VAL A 412 13.57 -15.51 -22.73
CA VAL A 412 13.71 -15.30 -24.17
C VAL A 412 13.48 -16.65 -24.86
N LEU A 413 12.58 -16.66 -25.84
CA LEU A 413 12.30 -17.81 -26.68
C LEU A 413 13.15 -17.73 -27.95
N ARG A 414 13.77 -18.84 -28.34
CA ARG A 414 14.39 -19.04 -29.64
C ARG A 414 13.41 -19.79 -30.52
N LEU A 415 12.97 -19.13 -31.58
CA LEU A 415 12.01 -19.61 -32.57
C LEU A 415 12.77 -20.00 -33.83
N GLU A 416 12.78 -21.29 -34.16
CA GLU A 416 13.43 -21.83 -35.36
C GLU A 416 12.38 -22.20 -36.40
N CYS A 417 12.45 -21.58 -37.58
CA CYS A 417 11.53 -21.88 -38.68
C CYS A 417 11.72 -23.32 -39.17
N THR A 418 10.64 -24.07 -39.34
CA THR A 418 10.74 -25.46 -39.82
C THR A 418 11.19 -25.56 -41.27
N ALA A 419 10.85 -24.56 -42.11
CA ALA A 419 11.16 -24.50 -43.54
C ALA A 419 12.60 -24.06 -43.82
N CYS A 420 13.00 -22.85 -43.44
CA CYS A 420 14.32 -22.27 -43.77
C CYS A 420 15.36 -22.33 -42.63
N LYS A 421 15.04 -22.95 -41.48
CA LYS A 421 15.90 -23.03 -40.28
C LYS A 421 16.37 -21.70 -39.70
N ALA A 422 15.87 -20.57 -40.20
CA ALA A 422 16.15 -19.25 -39.66
C ALA A 422 15.66 -19.15 -38.21
N LYS A 423 16.50 -18.55 -37.36
CA LYS A 423 16.27 -18.43 -35.92
C LYS A 423 15.97 -16.97 -35.57
N LYS A 424 14.92 -16.73 -34.79
CA LYS A 424 14.61 -15.41 -34.21
C LYS A 424 14.41 -15.51 -32.70
N GLN A 425 14.69 -14.42 -31.99
CA GLN A 425 14.49 -14.33 -30.55
C GLN A 425 13.24 -13.52 -30.23
N LEU A 426 12.49 -13.96 -29.21
CA LEU A 426 11.31 -13.26 -28.70
C LEU A 426 11.37 -13.19 -27.17
N ALA A 427 11.44 -11.99 -26.61
CA ALA A 427 11.45 -11.78 -25.17
C ALA A 427 10.03 -11.73 -24.60
N LEU A 428 9.80 -12.43 -23.50
CA LEU A 428 8.55 -12.38 -22.74
C LEU A 428 8.63 -11.35 -21.59
N LYS A 429 7.47 -11.08 -20.97
CA LYS A 429 7.41 -10.40 -19.67
C LYS A 429 8.08 -11.28 -18.59
N ARG A 430 8.37 -10.68 -17.42
CA ARG A 430 8.98 -11.40 -16.29
C ARG A 430 7.96 -12.36 -15.68
N CYS A 431 8.38 -13.58 -15.39
CA CYS A 431 7.59 -14.59 -14.69
C CYS A 431 8.47 -15.33 -13.68
N LYS A 432 7.86 -15.88 -12.63
CA LYS A 432 8.56 -16.69 -11.62
C LYS A 432 8.74 -18.15 -12.09
N HIS A 433 7.70 -18.73 -12.67
CA HIS A 433 7.70 -20.09 -13.21
C HIS A 433 7.39 -20.07 -14.71
N PHE A 434 8.19 -20.79 -15.49
CA PHE A 434 8.06 -20.90 -16.93
C PHE A 434 8.24 -22.35 -17.35
N GLU A 435 7.29 -22.86 -18.14
CA GLU A 435 7.35 -24.19 -18.71
C GLU A 435 7.11 -24.15 -20.22
N LEU A 436 7.66 -25.13 -20.93
CA LEU A 436 7.58 -25.23 -22.38
C LEU A 436 6.93 -26.57 -22.77
N GLY A 437 5.68 -26.49 -23.23
CA GLY A 437 4.88 -27.63 -23.65
C GLY A 437 4.37 -28.48 -22.48
N GLY A 438 3.95 -27.83 -21.40
CA GLY A 438 3.12 -28.47 -20.38
C GLY A 438 1.69 -28.69 -20.87
N ASP A 439 0.87 -29.34 -20.06
CA ASP A 439 -0.50 -29.64 -20.41
C ASP A 439 -1.37 -28.38 -20.48
N LYS A 440 -2.32 -28.39 -21.42
CA LYS A 440 -3.33 -27.34 -21.50
C LYS A 440 -4.31 -27.54 -20.35
N LYS A 441 -4.69 -26.45 -19.69
CA LYS A 441 -5.72 -26.49 -18.65
C LYS A 441 -7.04 -26.99 -19.24
N THR A 442 -7.60 -28.05 -18.66
CA THR A 442 -8.95 -28.55 -18.95
C THR A 442 -10.00 -27.61 -18.35
N LYS A 443 -11.06 -27.30 -19.12
CA LYS A 443 -12.17 -26.48 -18.63
C LYS A 443 -13.12 -27.35 -17.83
N GLY A 444 -13.50 -26.93 -16.61
CA GLY A 444 -14.54 -27.59 -15.81
C GLY A 444 -14.16 -28.96 -15.23
N ALA A 445 -12.88 -29.32 -15.20
CA ALA A 445 -12.44 -30.54 -14.53
C ALA A 445 -12.53 -30.36 -13.01
N ALA A 446 -13.13 -31.34 -12.33
CA ALA A 446 -13.18 -31.36 -10.87
C ALA A 446 -11.75 -31.34 -10.30
N LEU A 447 -11.54 -30.54 -9.26
CA LEU A 447 -10.28 -30.55 -8.51
C LEU A 447 -10.14 -31.92 -7.87
N VAL A 448 -9.06 -32.63 -8.20
CA VAL A 448 -8.68 -33.85 -7.49
C VAL A 448 -7.97 -33.41 -6.22
N PHE A 449 -8.57 -33.72 -5.07
CA PHE A 449 -8.03 -33.43 -3.75
C PHE A 449 -6.99 -34.46 -3.31
#